data_AF-A0A923GLG7-F1
#
_entry.id   AF-A0A923GLG7-F1
#
_cell.length_a   1.000
_cell.length_b   1.000
_cell.length_c   1.000
_cell.angle_alpha   90.00
_cell.angle_beta   90.00
_cell.angle_gamma   90.00
#
_symmetry.space_group_name_H-M   'P 1'
#
loop_
_entity.id
_entity.type
_entity.pdbx_description
1 polymer ?
#
loop_
_entity_poly.entity_id
_entity_poly.type
_entity_poly.pdbx_seq_one_letter_code
_entity_poly.pdbx_strand_id
1 'polypeptide(L)'
;AEAAARAQAEAEAAARAQAEAEAAAQAQAEAEAARLANTFTMSGASAIGGPLVVTTLGHVVSTGLNVSLSVSMGAALAALRGAAGVAVPFVAGAAALLYSSRLGNGELPGRYVLQMPLVTLDPQLSLALAPGVAIGSHAELPYRFSSQTTEAGDSEILVVKTDGQVVPSKVRVLAATHDQQSNLYSAATADVPPRTFTWTPIAQADNASTSLPAEQSELAVYDGATLTPAEVRVDGYPEVADASLDDYIIVFPADSGLPPLYVMFRDRREEPGTMSGFGQPDATVWLAGANQGLGVAIPPRIADKLRGRNFSNWRRAREAIWTAVSEDSVLMDQFSKSNQTLLRNGYSPSAIPSEHAGSNRVFEIHHVIPLKDGGAVYDIDNLRITTPKNHVRIHRNKGADQ
;
A
#
# COMPACT_ATOMS: atom_id res chain seq x y z
N ALA A 1 14.59 -54.82 29.83
CA ALA A 1 13.59 -54.42 28.82
C ALA A 1 12.83 -53.17 29.28
N GLU A 2 12.15 -53.21 30.43
CA GLU A 2 11.34 -52.07 30.91
C GLU A 2 12.14 -50.78 31.17
N ALA A 3 13.34 -50.87 31.77
CA ALA A 3 14.20 -49.70 31.99
C ALA A 3 14.70 -49.07 30.66
N ALA A 4 14.94 -49.88 29.63
CA ALA A 4 15.36 -49.39 28.32
C ALA A 4 14.20 -48.71 27.57
N ALA A 5 12.98 -49.24 27.69
CA ALA A 5 11.78 -48.63 27.12
C ALA A 5 11.43 -47.28 27.79
N ARG A 6 11.61 -47.17 29.10
CA ARG A 6 11.43 -45.89 29.82
C ARG A 6 12.47 -44.85 29.41
N ALA A 7 13.74 -45.23 29.31
CA ALA A 7 14.80 -44.33 28.86
C ALA A 7 14.58 -43.85 27.41
N GLN A 8 14.07 -44.73 26.53
CA GLN A 8 13.73 -44.34 25.16
C GLN A 8 12.54 -43.36 25.11
N ALA A 9 11.49 -43.61 25.89
CA ALA A 9 10.33 -42.70 25.97
C ALA A 9 10.71 -41.33 26.55
N GLU A 10 11.59 -41.27 27.55
CA GLU A 10 12.13 -40.02 28.10
C GLU A 10 12.99 -39.27 27.08
N ALA A 11 13.82 -39.96 26.30
CA ALA A 11 14.60 -39.35 25.23
C ALA A 11 13.72 -38.80 24.09
N GLU A 12 12.68 -39.53 23.70
CA GLU A 12 11.71 -39.06 22.69
C GLU A 12 10.90 -37.85 23.20
N ALA A 13 10.51 -37.84 24.48
CA ALA A 13 9.83 -36.71 25.10
C ALA A 13 10.74 -35.48 25.19
N ALA A 14 12.00 -35.65 25.58
CA ALA A 14 12.99 -34.57 25.60
C ALA A 14 13.25 -34.00 24.19
N ALA A 15 13.35 -34.87 23.17
CA ALA A 15 13.53 -34.45 21.79
C ALA A 15 12.32 -33.65 21.25
N ARG A 16 11.09 -34.08 21.59
CA ARG A 16 9.87 -33.31 21.23
C ARG A 16 9.82 -31.96 21.93
N ALA A 17 10.11 -31.91 23.24
CA ALA A 17 10.14 -30.67 23.99
C ALA A 17 11.20 -29.69 23.45
N GLN A 18 12.36 -30.20 23.02
CA GLN A 18 13.39 -29.39 22.37
C GLN A 18 12.91 -28.86 21.01
N ALA A 19 12.31 -29.69 20.17
CA ALA A 19 11.78 -29.27 18.87
C ALA A 19 10.65 -28.22 19.01
N GLU A 20 9.78 -28.37 20.01
CA GLU A 20 8.73 -27.39 20.32
C GLU A 20 9.33 -26.06 20.82
N ALA A 21 10.37 -26.11 21.67
CA ALA A 21 11.06 -24.90 22.14
C ALA A 21 11.79 -24.17 21.00
N GLU A 22 12.44 -24.90 20.10
CA GLU A 22 13.10 -24.34 18.91
C GLU A 22 12.08 -23.70 17.96
N ALA A 23 10.95 -24.38 17.70
CA ALA A 23 9.86 -23.84 16.89
C ALA A 23 9.23 -22.59 17.52
N ALA A 24 9.04 -22.58 18.85
CA ALA A 24 8.53 -21.41 19.57
C ALA A 24 9.51 -20.22 19.53
N ALA A 25 10.80 -20.47 19.70
CA ALA A 25 11.83 -19.45 19.60
C ALA A 25 11.92 -18.87 18.19
N GLN A 26 11.82 -19.72 17.16
CA GLN A 26 11.79 -19.27 15.77
C GLN A 26 10.54 -18.42 15.49
N ALA A 27 9.36 -18.86 15.93
CA ALA A 27 8.12 -18.11 15.76
C ALA A 27 8.18 -16.74 16.47
N GLN A 28 8.81 -16.66 17.64
CA GLN A 28 9.04 -15.40 18.36
C GLN A 28 10.00 -14.48 17.59
N ALA A 29 11.11 -15.02 17.08
CA ALA A 29 12.06 -14.25 16.28
C ALA A 29 11.43 -13.71 14.99
N GLU A 30 10.60 -14.52 14.32
CA GLU A 30 9.85 -14.11 13.13
C GLU A 30 8.81 -13.02 13.46
N ALA A 31 8.09 -13.15 14.58
CA ALA A 31 7.13 -12.15 15.04
C ALA A 31 7.82 -10.83 15.41
N GLU A 32 8.99 -10.88 16.06
CA GLU A 32 9.77 -9.69 16.39
C GLU A 32 10.34 -9.01 15.14
N ALA A 33 10.88 -9.79 14.20
CA ALA A 33 11.34 -9.28 12.91
C ALA A 33 10.20 -8.60 12.15
N ALA A 34 9.00 -9.22 12.14
CA ALA A 34 7.81 -8.63 11.52
C ALA A 34 7.36 -7.35 12.23
N ARG A 35 7.47 -7.27 13.57
CA ARG A 35 7.15 -6.06 14.35
C ARG A 35 8.11 -4.93 14.00
N LEU A 36 9.41 -5.20 13.95
CA LEU A 36 10.44 -4.21 13.59
C LEU A 36 10.27 -3.73 12.14
N ALA A 37 9.99 -4.65 11.22
CA ALA A 37 9.71 -4.34 9.82
C ALA A 37 8.39 -3.58 9.58
N ASN A 38 7.56 -3.42 10.62
CA ASN A 38 6.31 -2.67 10.59
C ASN A 38 6.30 -1.47 11.54
N THR A 39 7.45 -1.10 12.11
CA THR A 39 7.58 0.06 13.00
C THR A 39 8.29 1.21 12.28
N PHE A 40 7.62 2.35 12.20
CA PHE A 40 8.13 3.57 11.57
C PHE A 40 8.39 4.63 12.64
N THR A 41 9.65 5.04 12.78
CA THR A 41 10.05 6.04 13.78
C THR A 41 10.31 7.39 13.12
N MET A 42 9.76 8.44 13.72
CA MET A 42 9.73 9.78 13.17
C MET A 42 10.10 10.84 14.23
N SER A 43 10.75 11.90 13.79
CA SER A 43 11.05 13.05 14.65
C SER A 43 9.88 14.02 14.59
N GLY A 44 9.39 14.46 15.74
CA GLY A 44 8.32 15.46 15.79
C GLY A 44 8.72 16.76 15.11
N ALA A 45 9.95 17.22 15.33
CA ALA A 45 10.48 18.44 14.71
C ALA A 45 10.55 18.33 13.17
N SER A 46 10.89 17.15 12.64
CA SER A 46 10.90 16.92 11.19
C SER A 46 9.47 16.82 10.64
N ALA A 47 8.55 16.20 11.40
CA ALA A 47 7.16 15.97 11.00
C ALA A 47 6.39 17.26 10.68
N ILE A 48 6.74 18.38 11.32
CA ILE A 48 6.13 19.69 11.08
C ILE A 48 6.75 20.46 9.91
N GLY A 49 7.95 20.05 9.46
CA GLY A 49 8.73 20.78 8.46
C GLY A 49 8.27 20.59 7.01
N GLY A 50 7.31 19.69 6.76
CA GLY A 50 6.78 19.39 5.43
C GLY A 50 6.68 17.88 5.16
N PRO A 51 6.54 17.49 3.88
CA PRO A 51 6.46 16.10 3.50
C PRO A 51 7.79 15.38 3.70
N LEU A 52 7.71 14.15 4.22
CA LEU A 52 8.83 13.26 4.51
C LEU A 52 8.51 11.86 4.02
N VAL A 53 9.49 11.23 3.38
CA VAL A 53 9.48 9.78 3.13
C VAL A 53 10.32 9.10 4.19
N VAL A 54 9.72 8.13 4.88
CA VAL A 54 10.30 7.43 6.02
C VAL A 54 10.24 5.94 5.79
N THR A 55 11.30 5.25 6.15
CA THR A 55 11.39 3.79 6.12
C THR A 55 11.60 3.27 7.54
N THR A 56 11.56 1.95 7.73
CA THR A 56 11.91 1.35 9.02
C THR A 56 13.39 1.52 9.39
N LEU A 57 14.23 1.86 8.42
CA LEU A 57 15.67 2.09 8.61
C LEU A 57 16.03 3.56 8.83
N GLY A 58 15.07 4.48 8.71
CA GLY A 58 15.30 5.91 8.84
C GLY A 58 14.63 6.74 7.74
N HIS A 59 14.94 8.04 7.72
CA HIS A 59 14.33 9.00 6.80
C HIS A 59 15.05 9.03 5.45
N VAL A 60 14.29 9.02 4.36
CA VAL A 60 14.86 9.10 3.01
C VAL A 60 15.11 10.54 2.58
N VAL A 61 14.31 11.49 3.09
CA VAL A 61 14.32 12.88 2.59
C VAL A 61 15.13 13.77 3.53
N SER A 62 16.14 14.44 2.98
CA SER A 62 16.89 15.49 3.67
C SER A 62 16.12 16.82 3.66
N THR A 63 16.51 17.76 4.52
CA THR A 63 15.87 19.08 4.62
C THR A 63 15.81 19.85 3.29
N GLY A 64 16.84 19.75 2.45
CA GLY A 64 16.84 20.36 1.11
C GLY A 64 15.87 19.70 0.12
N LEU A 65 15.76 18.37 0.16
CA LEU A 65 14.81 17.62 -0.69
C LEU A 65 13.36 17.80 -0.24
N ASN A 66 13.10 18.08 1.04
CA ASN A 66 11.75 18.40 1.56
C ASN A 66 11.13 19.59 0.82
N VAL A 67 11.93 20.62 0.52
CA VAL A 67 11.44 21.80 -0.20
C VAL A 67 11.03 21.43 -1.62
N SER A 68 11.88 20.68 -2.33
CA SER A 68 11.57 20.25 -3.70
C SER A 68 10.35 19.35 -3.78
N LEU A 69 10.19 18.42 -2.82
CA LEU A 69 9.00 17.58 -2.71
C LEU A 69 7.75 18.40 -2.39
N SER A 70 7.84 19.38 -1.49
CA SER A 70 6.73 20.29 -1.18
C SER A 70 6.27 21.06 -2.42
N VAL A 71 7.22 21.54 -3.23
CA VAL A 71 6.93 22.28 -4.47
C VAL A 71 6.23 21.38 -5.48
N SER A 72 6.72 20.17 -5.73
CA SER A 72 6.10 19.28 -6.72
C SER A 72 4.73 18.78 -6.29
N MET A 73 4.54 18.46 -5.01
CA MET A 73 3.22 18.13 -4.45
C MET A 73 2.25 19.30 -4.56
N GLY A 74 2.71 20.51 -4.23
CA GLY A 74 1.91 21.73 -4.40
C GLY A 74 1.49 21.96 -5.85
N ALA A 75 2.41 21.75 -6.81
CA ALA A 75 2.14 21.86 -8.24
C ALA A 75 1.13 20.80 -8.72
N ALA A 76 1.27 19.54 -8.28
CA ALA A 76 0.33 18.47 -8.60
C ALA A 76 -1.07 18.75 -8.04
N LEU A 77 -1.18 19.19 -6.78
CA LEU A 77 -2.44 19.63 -6.18
C LEU A 77 -3.06 20.81 -6.95
N ALA A 78 -2.26 21.79 -7.36
CA ALA A 78 -2.73 22.94 -8.13
C ALA A 78 -3.25 22.52 -9.52
N ALA A 79 -2.53 21.64 -10.21
CA ALA A 79 -2.96 21.10 -11.50
C ALA A 79 -4.29 20.34 -11.40
N LEU A 80 -4.46 19.50 -10.36
CA LEU A 80 -5.71 18.76 -10.13
C LEU A 80 -6.89 19.68 -9.76
N ARG A 81 -6.64 20.75 -9.00
CA ARG A 81 -7.63 21.80 -8.72
C ARG A 81 -8.06 22.52 -10.00
N GLY A 82 -7.12 22.80 -10.89
CA GLY A 82 -7.35 23.43 -12.20
C GLY A 82 -8.05 22.53 -13.23
N ALA A 83 -7.96 21.21 -13.09
CA ALA A 83 -8.57 20.23 -13.99
C ALA A 83 -10.11 20.08 -13.84
N ALA A 84 -10.80 21.09 -13.29
CA ALA A 84 -12.26 21.08 -13.17
C ALA A 84 -12.94 21.06 -14.55
N GLY A 85 -13.69 20.00 -14.85
CA GLY A 85 -14.49 19.87 -16.08
C GLY A 85 -14.13 18.72 -17.02
N VAL A 86 -13.09 17.93 -16.73
CA VAL A 86 -12.80 16.72 -17.52
C VAL A 86 -13.74 15.60 -17.08
N ALA A 87 -14.52 15.05 -18.02
CA ALA A 87 -15.45 13.93 -17.79
C ALA A 87 -14.71 12.59 -17.65
N VAL A 88 -13.74 12.51 -16.73
CA VAL A 88 -12.97 11.30 -16.44
C VAL A 88 -13.26 10.88 -14.99
N PRO A 89 -13.64 9.61 -14.75
CA PRO A 89 -14.04 9.14 -13.42
C PRO A 89 -12.92 9.10 -12.37
N PHE A 90 -11.65 9.23 -12.78
CA PHE A 90 -10.47 9.20 -11.92
C PHE A 90 -9.44 10.19 -12.47
N VAL A 91 -8.81 10.98 -11.60
CA VAL A 91 -7.74 11.92 -11.98
C VAL A 91 -6.66 11.92 -10.91
N ALA A 92 -5.41 11.62 -11.29
CA ALA A 92 -4.24 11.74 -10.43
C ALA A 92 -3.15 12.60 -11.04
N GLY A 93 -2.39 13.26 -10.17
CA GLY A 93 -1.21 14.03 -10.50
C GLY A 93 0.05 13.33 -9.98
N ALA A 94 1.06 13.09 -10.82
CA ALA A 94 2.34 12.60 -10.33
C ALA A 94 3.04 13.71 -9.51
N ALA A 95 3.50 13.38 -8.30
CA ALA A 95 4.12 14.33 -7.38
C ALA A 95 5.62 14.07 -7.20
N ALA A 96 6.05 12.81 -7.13
CA ALA A 96 7.46 12.47 -6.96
C ALA A 96 7.78 11.05 -7.45
N LEU A 97 9.05 10.82 -7.79
CA LEU A 97 9.62 9.51 -8.07
C LEU A 97 10.62 9.17 -6.96
N LEU A 98 10.42 8.01 -6.34
CA LEU A 98 11.31 7.47 -5.33
C LEU A 98 12.11 6.31 -5.92
N TYR A 99 13.42 6.49 -5.96
CA TYR A 99 14.39 5.56 -6.52
C TYR A 99 15.14 4.83 -5.41
N SER A 100 15.42 3.54 -5.62
CA SER A 100 16.48 2.87 -4.87
C SER A 100 17.85 3.34 -5.39
N SER A 101 18.79 3.67 -4.51
CA SER A 101 20.16 3.94 -4.96
C SER A 101 20.82 2.62 -5.39
N ARG A 102 21.40 2.58 -6.60
CA ARG A 102 22.13 1.40 -7.12
C ARG A 102 23.52 1.21 -6.47
N LEU A 103 23.92 2.13 -5.60
CA LEU A 103 25.24 2.19 -4.95
C LEU A 103 25.21 1.69 -3.48
N GLY A 104 24.01 1.45 -2.92
CA GLY A 104 23.78 0.62 -1.73
C GLY A 104 23.36 -0.79 -2.12
N ASN A 105 22.77 -1.56 -1.20
CA ASN A 105 22.18 -2.89 -1.46
C ASN A 105 21.05 -2.89 -2.51
N GLY A 106 20.75 -1.77 -3.18
CA GLY A 106 19.88 -1.71 -4.36
C GLY A 106 18.40 -1.96 -4.06
N GLU A 107 18.06 -2.18 -2.79
CA GLU A 107 16.69 -2.39 -2.33
C GLU A 107 16.20 -1.09 -1.66
N LEU A 108 15.14 -0.50 -2.22
CA LEU A 108 14.25 0.30 -1.39
C LEU A 108 13.87 -0.61 -0.21
N PRO A 109 13.87 -0.13 1.04
CA PRO A 109 13.18 -0.87 2.09
C PRO A 109 11.80 -1.14 1.52
N GLY A 110 11.40 -2.41 1.46
CA GLY A 110 10.18 -2.83 0.74
C GLY A 110 8.93 -2.03 1.17
N ARG A 111 9.03 -1.33 2.30
CA ARG A 111 8.03 -0.50 2.95
C ARG A 111 8.58 0.91 3.21
N TYR A 112 7.86 1.91 2.70
CA TYR A 112 8.03 3.31 3.09
C TYR A 112 6.67 3.93 3.42
N VAL A 113 6.71 5.01 4.19
CA VAL A 113 5.59 5.88 4.52
C VAL A 113 5.90 7.29 4.02
N LEU A 114 4.96 7.90 3.32
CA LEU A 114 4.92 9.34 3.14
C LEU A 114 4.16 9.95 4.32
N GLN A 115 4.75 10.94 4.98
CA GLN A 115 4.09 11.75 6.01
C GLN A 115 4.09 13.22 5.59
N MET A 116 3.05 13.96 5.96
CA MET A 116 3.04 15.43 5.90
C MET A 116 2.07 16.06 6.92
N PRO A 117 2.25 17.35 7.27
CA PRO A 117 1.23 18.09 8.01
C PRO A 117 -0.12 18.11 7.28
N LEU A 118 -1.22 17.80 8.00
CA LEU A 118 -2.56 17.73 7.39
C LEU A 118 -3.01 19.08 6.79
N VAL A 119 -2.54 20.19 7.37
CA VAL A 119 -2.79 21.56 6.89
C VAL A 119 -2.41 21.76 5.42
N THR A 120 -1.46 20.99 4.88
CA THR A 120 -1.08 21.04 3.46
C THR A 120 -2.20 20.56 2.54
N LEU A 121 -3.01 19.60 3.00
CA LEU A 121 -4.15 19.06 2.23
C LEU A 121 -5.45 19.81 2.52
N ASP A 122 -5.74 20.01 3.80
CA ASP A 122 -6.97 20.65 4.26
C ASP A 122 -6.72 21.46 5.55
N PRO A 123 -6.55 22.80 5.43
CA PRO A 123 -6.34 23.67 6.58
C PRO A 123 -7.51 23.69 7.58
N GLN A 124 -8.75 23.54 7.10
CA GLN A 124 -9.94 23.61 7.95
C GLN A 124 -10.08 22.34 8.77
N LEU A 125 -9.91 21.18 8.14
CA LEU A 125 -9.91 19.90 8.83
C LEU A 125 -8.74 19.81 9.83
N SER A 126 -7.55 20.30 9.44
CA SER A 126 -6.40 20.38 10.33
C SER A 126 -6.69 21.22 11.58
N LEU A 127 -7.36 22.37 11.43
CA LEU A 127 -7.74 23.20 12.57
C LEU A 127 -8.78 22.52 13.45
N ALA A 128 -9.74 21.81 12.85
CA ALA A 128 -10.80 21.11 13.58
C ALA A 128 -10.27 19.94 14.41
N LEU A 129 -9.22 19.25 13.94
CA LEU A 129 -8.60 18.11 14.64
C LEU A 129 -7.46 18.50 15.59
N ALA A 130 -6.94 19.72 15.52
CA ALA A 130 -5.83 20.19 16.36
C ALA A 130 -6.05 20.07 17.88
N PRO A 131 -7.27 20.20 18.45
CA PRO A 131 -7.50 20.01 19.89
C PRO A 131 -7.35 18.56 20.39
N GLY A 132 -6.99 17.61 19.53
CA GLY A 132 -6.86 16.19 19.91
C GLY A 132 -8.18 15.43 19.99
N VAL A 133 -9.29 16.04 19.58
CA VAL A 133 -10.61 15.41 19.52
C VAL A 133 -10.81 14.81 18.14
N ALA A 134 -10.68 13.49 18.03
CA ALA A 134 -11.04 12.80 16.78
C ALA A 134 -12.53 13.03 16.50
N ILE A 135 -12.87 13.61 15.34
CA ILE A 135 -14.25 13.88 14.90
C ILE A 135 -15.01 12.57 14.55
N GLY A 136 -14.33 11.42 14.70
CA GLY A 136 -14.81 10.08 14.41
C GLY A 136 -13.63 9.18 14.05
N SER A 137 -13.91 7.95 13.60
CA SER A 137 -12.87 7.04 13.07
C SER A 137 -12.46 7.37 11.64
N HIS A 138 -13.13 8.34 10.99
CA HIS A 138 -12.90 8.74 9.60
C HIS A 138 -13.07 10.25 9.43
N ALA A 139 -12.42 10.80 8.40
CA ALA A 139 -12.61 12.15 7.90
C ALA A 139 -12.69 12.14 6.37
N GLU A 140 -13.14 13.22 5.76
CA GLU A 140 -13.21 13.35 4.30
C GLU A 140 -12.07 14.24 3.81
N LEU A 141 -11.34 13.79 2.80
CA LEU A 141 -10.30 14.58 2.14
C LEU A 141 -10.59 14.71 0.65
N PRO A 142 -10.50 15.93 0.06
CA PRO A 142 -10.71 16.14 -1.37
C PRO A 142 -9.55 15.61 -2.25
N TYR A 143 -8.38 15.40 -1.64
CA TYR A 143 -7.18 14.85 -2.27
C TYR A 143 -6.52 13.88 -1.30
N ARG A 144 -6.14 12.72 -1.81
CA ARG A 144 -5.41 11.67 -1.08
C ARG A 144 -4.17 11.27 -1.87
N PHE A 145 -3.34 10.42 -1.30
CA PHE A 145 -2.11 9.95 -1.95
C PHE A 145 -2.12 8.44 -2.11
N SER A 146 -1.42 7.97 -3.13
CA SER A 146 -1.07 6.57 -3.35
C SER A 146 0.32 6.49 -3.97
N SER A 147 0.83 5.28 -4.16
CA SER A 147 2.00 5.04 -4.98
C SER A 147 1.74 3.96 -6.03
N GLN A 148 2.59 3.91 -7.06
CA GLN A 148 2.58 2.84 -8.05
C GLN A 148 3.99 2.52 -8.53
N THR A 149 4.22 1.28 -8.96
CA THR A 149 5.50 0.90 -9.60
C THR A 149 5.53 1.31 -11.07
N THR A 150 6.55 2.06 -11.46
CA THR A 150 6.78 2.49 -12.85
C THR A 150 7.29 1.35 -13.74
N GLU A 151 7.41 1.61 -15.05
CA GLU A 151 7.96 0.60 -15.95
C GLU A 151 9.39 0.16 -15.59
N ALA A 152 10.19 1.11 -15.09
CA ALA A 152 11.56 0.92 -14.67
C ALA A 152 11.71 0.24 -13.30
N GLY A 153 10.59 0.07 -12.56
CA GLY A 153 10.58 -0.53 -11.23
C GLY A 153 10.66 0.45 -10.06
N ASP A 154 10.63 1.76 -10.34
CA ASP A 154 10.65 2.82 -9.33
C ASP A 154 9.27 3.02 -8.71
N SER A 155 9.18 3.59 -7.51
CA SER A 155 7.90 3.93 -6.90
C SER A 155 7.53 5.38 -7.19
N GLU A 156 6.43 5.61 -7.89
CA GLU A 156 5.89 6.94 -8.20
C GLU A 156 4.80 7.31 -7.19
N ILE A 157 4.97 8.43 -6.48
CA ILE A 157 3.99 8.98 -5.55
C ILE A 157 2.99 9.82 -6.35
N LEU A 158 1.71 9.48 -6.17
CA LEU A 158 0.58 10.09 -6.85
C LEU A 158 -0.27 10.89 -5.86
N VAL A 159 -0.76 12.04 -6.30
CA VAL A 159 -1.87 12.77 -5.67
C VAL A 159 -3.14 12.38 -6.40
N VAL A 160 -4.16 11.92 -5.70
CA VAL A 160 -5.41 11.44 -6.27
C VAL A 160 -6.54 12.38 -5.85
N LYS A 161 -7.30 12.89 -6.82
CA LYS A 161 -8.52 13.65 -6.52
C LYS A 161 -9.64 12.69 -6.14
N THR A 162 -10.30 12.96 -5.02
CA THR A 162 -11.42 12.16 -4.55
C THR A 162 -12.75 12.72 -5.06
N ASP A 163 -13.74 11.86 -5.28
CA ASP A 163 -15.10 12.29 -5.64
C ASP A 163 -16.18 11.67 -4.72
N GLY A 164 -15.78 10.83 -3.76
CA GLY A 164 -16.66 10.16 -2.82
C GLY A 164 -17.53 9.06 -3.41
N GLN A 165 -17.44 8.82 -4.73
CA GLN A 165 -18.27 7.85 -5.44
C GLN A 165 -17.43 6.72 -6.00
N VAL A 166 -16.38 7.11 -6.72
CA VAL A 166 -15.55 6.24 -7.53
C VAL A 166 -14.14 6.22 -6.93
N VAL A 167 -13.65 7.39 -6.47
CA VAL A 167 -12.51 7.52 -5.56
C VAL A 167 -13.02 7.87 -4.16
N PRO A 168 -12.86 6.99 -3.16
CA PRO A 168 -13.30 7.26 -1.80
C PRO A 168 -12.62 8.51 -1.22
N SER A 169 -13.40 9.44 -0.68
CA SER A 169 -12.91 10.61 0.06
C SER A 169 -12.64 10.30 1.54
N LYS A 170 -13.31 9.28 2.10
CA LYS A 170 -13.14 8.81 3.49
C LYS A 170 -11.73 8.29 3.76
N VAL A 171 -10.99 8.94 4.65
CA VAL A 171 -9.69 8.54 5.21
C VAL A 171 -9.86 8.17 6.68
N ARG A 172 -9.11 7.15 7.15
CA ARG A 172 -9.18 6.70 8.55
C ARG A 172 -8.45 7.66 9.47
N VAL A 173 -8.97 7.85 10.68
CA VAL A 173 -8.38 8.69 11.72
C VAL A 173 -7.88 7.82 12.86
N LEU A 174 -6.61 7.96 13.23
CA LEU A 174 -5.99 7.31 14.39
C LEU A 174 -5.61 8.36 15.42
N ALA A 175 -5.94 8.08 16.68
CA ALA A 175 -5.45 8.88 17.80
C ALA A 175 -4.08 8.35 18.24
N ALA A 176 -3.09 9.22 18.33
CA ALA A 176 -1.81 8.90 18.94
C ALA A 176 -1.94 8.93 20.47
N THR A 177 -1.19 8.06 21.14
CA THR A 177 -1.12 7.96 22.59
C THR A 177 0.29 8.28 23.06
N HIS A 178 0.42 9.00 24.17
CA HIS A 178 1.71 9.26 24.78
C HIS A 178 2.13 8.07 25.63
N ASP A 179 3.27 7.48 25.31
CA ASP A 179 3.95 6.50 26.15
C ASP A 179 4.87 7.23 27.13
N GLN A 180 4.50 7.21 28.41
CA GLN A 180 5.24 7.88 29.48
C GLN A 180 6.63 7.27 29.73
N GLN A 181 6.86 5.99 29.40
CA GLN A 181 8.14 5.33 29.66
C GLN A 181 9.19 5.74 28.63
N SER A 182 8.82 5.71 27.35
CA SER A 182 9.71 6.09 26.25
C SER A 182 9.66 7.60 25.94
N ASN A 183 8.68 8.31 26.50
CA ASN A 183 8.35 9.70 26.17
C ASN A 183 8.13 9.90 24.66
N LEU A 184 7.47 8.93 24.01
CA LEU A 184 7.12 8.97 22.59
C LEU A 184 5.61 9.01 22.41
N TYR A 185 5.15 9.62 21.34
CA TYR A 185 3.79 9.44 20.85
C TYR A 185 3.75 8.22 19.95
N SER A 186 2.71 7.39 20.07
CA SER A 186 2.57 6.19 19.24
C SER A 186 1.16 5.99 18.73
N ALA A 187 1.03 5.42 17.53
CA ALA A 187 -0.22 4.97 16.95
C ALA A 187 0.00 3.62 16.26
N ALA A 188 -1.00 2.75 16.27
CA ALA A 188 -0.95 1.47 15.58
C ALA A 188 -2.20 1.29 14.71
N THR A 189 -2.02 0.72 13.52
CA THR A 189 -3.14 0.34 12.66
C THR A 189 -3.81 -0.93 13.18
N ALA A 190 -5.05 -1.18 12.74
CA ALA A 190 -5.78 -2.42 13.04
C ALA A 190 -5.41 -3.58 12.10
N ASP A 191 -4.37 -3.42 11.26
CA ASP A 191 -3.88 -4.48 10.38
C ASP A 191 -3.31 -5.66 11.20
N VAL A 192 -3.21 -6.82 10.56
CA VAL A 192 -2.54 -7.99 11.13
C VAL A 192 -1.43 -8.42 10.17
N PRO A 193 -0.14 -8.25 10.53
CA PRO A 193 0.37 -7.57 11.72
C PRO A 193 0.12 -6.05 11.70
N PRO A 194 0.02 -5.39 12.87
CA PRO A 194 -0.21 -3.95 12.95
C PRO A 194 1.01 -3.18 12.45
N ARG A 195 0.75 -2.02 11.85
CA ARG A 195 1.78 -1.05 11.49
C ARG A 195 1.84 0.00 12.57
N THR A 196 3.00 0.15 13.19
CA THR A 196 3.22 1.01 14.35
C THR A 196 4.00 2.25 13.92
N PHE A 197 3.59 3.39 14.42
CA PHE A 197 4.26 4.66 14.25
C PHE A 197 4.68 5.21 15.59
N THR A 198 5.86 5.84 15.64
CA THR A 198 6.34 6.51 16.85
C THR A 198 6.91 7.89 16.51
N TRP A 199 6.55 8.92 17.29
CA TRP A 199 7.03 10.29 17.13
C TRP A 199 7.69 10.80 18.41
N THR A 200 8.83 11.48 18.27
CA THR A 200 9.39 12.26 19.38
C THR A 200 8.54 13.52 19.63
N PRO A 201 8.38 13.96 20.90
CA PRO A 201 7.70 15.22 21.22
C PRO A 201 8.42 16.44 20.65
N ILE A 202 7.67 17.52 20.39
CA ILE A 202 8.25 18.84 20.04
C ILE A 202 8.42 19.70 21.31
N ALA A 203 7.49 19.60 22.25
CA ALA A 203 7.58 20.26 23.55
C ALA A 203 8.24 19.33 24.58
N GLN A 204 9.22 19.83 25.34
CA GLN A 204 9.59 19.22 26.62
C GLN A 204 8.42 19.42 27.58
N ALA A 205 7.91 18.35 28.18
CA ALA A 205 6.91 18.48 29.25
C ALA A 205 7.47 19.38 30.36
N ASP A 206 6.64 20.23 30.96
CA ASP A 206 7.00 21.18 32.02
C ASP A 206 7.60 20.51 33.29
N ASN A 207 7.56 19.18 33.36
CA ASN A 207 8.12 18.36 34.42
C ASN A 207 9.35 17.54 33.96
N ALA A 208 10.10 18.03 32.97
CA ALA A 208 11.38 17.45 32.61
C ALA A 208 12.30 17.42 33.84
N SER A 209 12.59 16.21 34.32
CA SER A 209 13.62 15.92 35.31
C SER A 209 14.89 16.73 34.99
N THR A 210 15.54 17.29 36.01
CA THR A 210 16.82 18.05 35.91
C THR A 210 18.02 17.18 35.49
N SER A 211 17.79 15.95 35.03
CA SER A 211 18.78 15.19 34.28
C SER A 211 18.94 15.83 32.90
N LEU A 212 20.18 16.20 32.58
CA LEU A 212 20.67 16.71 31.29
C LEU A 212 19.80 16.26 30.10
N PRO A 213 19.47 17.14 29.14
CA PRO A 213 18.50 16.83 28.10
C PRO A 213 18.89 15.50 27.46
N ALA A 214 17.95 14.54 27.46
CA ALA A 214 18.10 13.35 26.62
C ALA A 214 18.31 13.90 25.22
N GLU A 215 19.53 13.74 24.71
CA GLU A 215 19.93 14.11 23.37
C GLU A 215 18.84 13.55 22.44
N GLN A 216 18.08 14.47 21.83
CA GLN A 216 16.94 14.08 21.01
C GLN A 216 17.52 13.32 19.84
N SER A 217 17.41 11.99 19.88
CA SER A 217 18.12 11.11 18.96
C SER A 217 17.81 11.54 17.53
N GLU A 218 18.82 12.12 16.87
CA GLU A 218 18.71 12.48 15.46
C GLU A 218 18.52 11.19 14.69
N LEU A 219 17.35 11.03 14.10
CA LEU A 219 17.02 9.81 13.37
C LEU A 219 17.95 9.67 12.18
N ALA A 220 18.42 8.44 11.95
CA ALA A 220 19.33 8.12 10.88
C ALA A 220 18.77 8.55 9.52
N VAL A 221 19.58 9.22 8.72
CA VAL A 221 19.30 9.46 7.31
C VAL A 221 19.56 8.16 6.55
N TYR A 222 18.57 7.72 5.78
CA TYR A 222 18.67 6.58 4.89
C TYR A 222 19.20 7.01 3.53
N ASP A 223 20.51 6.84 3.31
CA ASP A 223 21.19 7.16 2.04
C ASP A 223 20.92 6.13 0.91
N GLY A 224 20.19 5.05 1.20
CA GLY A 224 19.91 3.97 0.25
C GLY A 224 18.82 4.29 -0.79
N ALA A 225 18.21 5.47 -0.73
CA ALA A 225 17.18 5.88 -1.67
C ALA A 225 17.35 7.34 -2.09
N THR A 226 16.91 7.68 -3.30
CA THR A 226 16.94 9.03 -3.83
C THR A 226 15.52 9.41 -4.22
N LEU A 227 15.09 10.60 -3.83
CA LEU A 227 13.80 11.15 -4.22
C LEU A 227 14.00 12.22 -5.29
N THR A 228 13.37 12.07 -6.44
CA THR A 228 13.34 13.12 -7.48
C THR A 228 11.91 13.62 -7.65
N PRO A 229 11.67 14.93 -7.54
CA PRO A 229 10.38 15.51 -7.89
C PRO A 229 9.94 15.10 -9.30
N ALA A 230 8.70 14.66 -9.45
CA ALA A 230 8.16 14.26 -10.75
C ALA A 230 7.72 15.50 -11.54
N GLU A 231 7.80 15.43 -12.86
CA GLU A 231 7.12 16.40 -13.72
C GLU A 231 5.60 16.19 -13.57
N VAL A 232 4.88 17.30 -13.34
CA VAL A 232 3.44 17.23 -13.06
C VAL A 232 2.70 16.78 -14.31
N ARG A 233 2.30 15.51 -14.33
CA ARG A 233 1.36 14.94 -15.29
C ARG A 233 0.01 14.76 -14.64
N VAL A 234 -1.07 14.96 -15.39
CA VAL A 234 -2.42 14.63 -14.96
C VAL A 234 -2.88 13.41 -15.74
N ASP A 235 -2.97 12.29 -15.06
CA ASP A 235 -3.41 11.03 -15.63
C ASP A 235 -4.88 10.78 -15.24
N GLY A 236 -5.70 10.33 -16.18
CA GLY A 236 -7.10 10.01 -15.91
C GLY A 236 -7.42 8.55 -16.24
N TYR A 237 -7.69 7.68 -15.26
CA TYR A 237 -7.77 6.24 -15.54
C TYR A 237 -8.16 5.31 -14.35
N PRO A 238 -8.64 4.06 -14.59
CA PRO A 238 -8.79 3.03 -13.55
C PRO A 238 -7.52 2.34 -13.05
N GLU A 239 -6.38 2.41 -13.76
CA GLU A 239 -5.08 1.95 -13.21
C GLU A 239 -4.68 2.79 -11.98
N VAL A 240 -5.17 4.04 -11.90
CA VAL A 240 -5.16 4.88 -10.69
C VAL A 240 -6.29 4.52 -9.72
N ALA A 241 -7.44 4.04 -10.21
CA ALA A 241 -8.51 3.49 -9.35
C ALA A 241 -8.07 2.25 -8.57
N ASP A 242 -7.13 1.51 -9.13
CA ASP A 242 -6.49 0.41 -8.46
C ASP A 242 -5.49 0.91 -7.41
N ALA A 243 -4.92 2.11 -7.55
CA ALA A 243 -3.96 2.67 -6.60
C ALA A 243 -4.62 2.70 -5.20
N SER A 244 -4.08 1.85 -4.31
CA SER A 244 -4.70 1.60 -3.02
C SER A 244 -4.50 2.80 -2.11
N LEU A 245 -5.60 3.40 -1.67
CA LEU A 245 -5.58 4.46 -0.67
C LEU A 245 -5.41 3.83 0.71
N ASP A 246 -4.18 3.47 1.04
CA ASP A 246 -3.78 2.96 2.35
C ASP A 246 -3.10 4.07 3.17
N ASP A 247 -3.94 4.97 3.66
CA ASP A 247 -3.58 6.21 4.32
C ASP A 247 -4.39 6.41 5.61
N TYR A 248 -3.88 7.32 6.45
CA TYR A 248 -4.44 7.67 7.74
C TYR A 248 -4.19 9.15 8.05
N ILE A 249 -5.08 9.72 8.85
CA ILE A 249 -4.83 10.95 9.60
C ILE A 249 -4.46 10.55 11.03
N ILE A 250 -3.33 11.04 11.52
CA ILE A 250 -2.90 10.88 12.90
C ILE A 250 -3.23 12.15 13.68
N VAL A 251 -4.00 12.01 14.76
CA VAL A 251 -4.39 13.10 15.66
C VAL A 251 -3.65 12.92 16.98
N PHE A 252 -2.94 13.96 17.41
CA PHE A 252 -2.15 13.92 18.64
C PHE A 252 -2.89 14.58 19.81
N PRO A 253 -2.56 14.21 21.06
CA PRO A 253 -2.95 14.97 22.23
C PRO A 253 -2.56 16.45 22.10
N ALA A 254 -3.41 17.37 22.57
CA ALA A 254 -3.21 18.81 22.37
C ALA A 254 -1.90 19.34 23.01
N ASP A 255 -1.43 18.68 24.07
CA ASP A 255 -0.18 18.96 24.79
C ASP A 255 1.08 18.42 24.10
N SER A 256 0.94 17.68 23.00
CA SER A 256 2.08 17.13 22.24
C SER A 256 2.92 18.18 21.50
N GLY A 257 2.32 19.32 21.18
CA GLY A 257 2.88 20.31 20.26
C GLY A 257 2.91 19.83 18.80
N LEU A 258 2.40 18.64 18.48
CA LEU A 258 2.33 18.07 17.14
C LEU A 258 0.98 18.43 16.48
N PRO A 259 0.97 18.96 15.24
CA PRO A 259 -0.27 19.12 14.49
C PRO A 259 -0.80 17.75 14.02
N PRO A 260 -2.06 17.66 13.61
CA PRO A 260 -2.55 16.48 12.89
C PRO A 260 -1.70 16.21 11.63
N LEU A 261 -1.35 14.95 11.42
CA LEU A 261 -0.50 14.51 10.30
C LEU A 261 -1.30 13.63 9.35
N TYR A 262 -1.02 13.72 8.06
CA TYR A 262 -1.46 12.75 7.07
C TYR A 262 -0.31 11.78 6.79
N VAL A 263 -0.60 10.48 6.79
CA VAL A 263 0.36 9.42 6.46
C VAL A 263 -0.20 8.51 5.37
N MET A 264 0.63 8.14 4.40
CA MET A 264 0.31 7.21 3.31
C MET A 264 1.37 6.12 3.27
N PHE A 265 0.93 4.87 3.18
CA PHE A 265 1.81 3.73 2.94
C PHE A 265 2.01 3.50 1.45
N ARG A 266 3.21 3.04 1.09
CA ARG A 266 3.45 2.45 -0.22
C ARG A 266 2.38 1.40 -0.54
N ASP A 267 1.91 1.38 -1.78
CA ASP A 267 0.94 0.40 -2.26
C ASP A 267 1.49 -1.02 -2.11
N ARG A 268 0.70 -1.91 -1.47
CA ARG A 268 1.09 -3.31 -1.21
C ARG A 268 1.34 -4.11 -2.49
N ARG A 269 0.82 -3.65 -3.63
CA ARG A 269 1.09 -4.24 -4.95
C ARG A 269 2.52 -4.01 -5.43
N GLU A 270 3.24 -3.11 -4.80
CA GLU A 270 4.67 -2.92 -5.07
C GLU A 270 5.55 -3.86 -4.23
N GLU A 271 5.00 -4.49 -3.19
CA GLU A 271 5.73 -5.43 -2.34
C GLU A 271 5.84 -6.81 -3.02
N PRO A 272 6.95 -7.53 -2.86
CA PRO A 272 7.06 -8.91 -3.28
C PRO A 272 6.01 -9.81 -2.60
N GLY A 273 5.63 -10.89 -3.27
CA GLY A 273 4.78 -11.90 -2.65
C GLY A 273 4.67 -13.19 -3.44
N THR A 274 4.15 -14.22 -2.75
CA THR A 274 3.98 -15.56 -3.29
C THR A 274 2.54 -15.77 -3.71
N MET A 275 2.33 -16.26 -4.92
CA MET A 275 0.98 -16.56 -5.39
C MET A 275 0.38 -17.75 -4.65
N SER A 276 -0.87 -17.60 -4.22
CA SER A 276 -1.67 -18.59 -3.49
C SER A 276 -3.06 -18.72 -4.11
N GLY A 277 -3.92 -19.58 -3.56
CA GLY A 277 -5.29 -19.78 -4.03
C GLY A 277 -5.46 -20.85 -5.11
N PHE A 278 -6.70 -21.31 -5.30
CA PHE A 278 -7.03 -22.44 -6.18
C PHE A 278 -7.74 -22.07 -7.47
N GLY A 279 -8.31 -20.88 -7.55
CA GLY A 279 -9.17 -20.48 -8.65
C GLY A 279 -10.53 -21.18 -8.60
N GLN A 280 -11.38 -20.88 -9.59
CA GLN A 280 -12.71 -21.49 -9.69
C GLN A 280 -12.97 -21.96 -11.12
N PRO A 281 -13.72 -23.07 -11.32
CA PRO A 281 -14.02 -23.59 -12.65
C PRO A 281 -14.56 -22.51 -13.60
N ASP A 282 -14.01 -22.46 -14.81
CA ASP A 282 -14.46 -21.55 -15.86
C ASP A 282 -15.72 -22.05 -16.58
N ALA A 283 -16.51 -21.12 -17.10
CA ALA A 283 -17.59 -21.42 -18.03
C ALA A 283 -17.02 -21.80 -19.41
N THR A 284 -17.86 -22.34 -20.30
CA THR A 284 -17.47 -22.74 -21.67
C THR A 284 -16.70 -21.65 -22.44
N VAL A 285 -17.07 -20.39 -22.22
CA VAL A 285 -16.28 -19.22 -22.67
C VAL A 285 -15.89 -18.44 -21.42
N TRP A 286 -14.61 -18.47 -21.09
CA TRP A 286 -14.12 -18.02 -19.79
C TRP A 286 -14.44 -16.54 -19.53
N LEU A 287 -14.11 -15.65 -20.47
CA LEU A 287 -14.29 -14.20 -20.30
C LEU A 287 -15.70 -13.68 -20.61
N ALA A 288 -16.66 -14.55 -20.98
CA ALA A 288 -18.00 -14.11 -21.36
C ALA A 288 -18.76 -13.41 -20.20
N GLY A 289 -18.45 -13.77 -18.95
CA GLY A 289 -19.06 -13.17 -17.76
C GLY A 289 -18.31 -11.96 -17.19
N ALA A 290 -17.20 -11.53 -17.80
CA ALA A 290 -16.32 -10.51 -17.22
C ALA A 290 -16.96 -9.10 -17.14
N ASN A 291 -18.05 -8.88 -17.88
CA ASN A 291 -18.83 -7.64 -17.85
C ASN A 291 -19.99 -7.65 -16.82
N GLN A 292 -20.14 -8.73 -16.05
CA GLN A 292 -21.20 -8.89 -15.05
C GLN A 292 -20.64 -9.06 -13.64
N GLY A 293 -21.49 -8.87 -12.63
CA GLY A 293 -21.13 -9.04 -11.22
C GLY A 293 -19.78 -8.43 -10.86
N LEU A 294 -18.94 -9.22 -10.16
CA LEU A 294 -17.55 -8.89 -9.83
C LEU A 294 -16.54 -9.33 -10.90
N GLY A 295 -17.00 -9.81 -12.06
CA GLY A 295 -16.16 -10.43 -13.09
C GLY A 295 -16.06 -11.95 -12.95
N VAL A 296 -15.11 -12.56 -13.68
CA VAL A 296 -14.90 -14.02 -13.70
C VAL A 296 -13.67 -14.42 -12.91
N ALA A 297 -13.72 -15.57 -12.25
CA ALA A 297 -12.58 -16.10 -11.51
C ALA A 297 -11.46 -16.56 -12.46
N ILE A 298 -10.23 -16.60 -11.93
CA ILE A 298 -9.11 -17.24 -12.62
C ILE A 298 -9.32 -18.77 -12.58
N PRO A 299 -9.16 -19.49 -13.70
CA PRO A 299 -9.40 -20.94 -13.75
C PRO A 299 -8.32 -21.74 -12.99
N PRO A 300 -8.63 -22.94 -12.45
CA PRO A 300 -7.66 -23.75 -11.71
C PRO A 300 -6.43 -24.13 -12.53
N ARG A 301 -6.60 -24.40 -13.83
CA ARG A 301 -5.51 -24.67 -14.80
C ARG A 301 -4.48 -23.53 -14.89
N ILE A 302 -4.89 -22.30 -14.62
CA ILE A 302 -4.00 -21.14 -14.55
C ILE A 302 -3.45 -20.98 -13.15
N ALA A 303 -4.28 -21.17 -12.13
CA ALA A 303 -3.87 -21.09 -10.74
C ALA A 303 -2.75 -22.08 -10.39
N ASP A 304 -2.84 -23.32 -10.86
CA ASP A 304 -1.85 -24.36 -10.61
C ASP A 304 -0.46 -24.02 -11.19
N LYS A 305 -0.39 -23.26 -12.29
CA LYS A 305 0.88 -22.79 -12.88
C LYS A 305 1.54 -21.66 -12.10
N LEU A 306 0.77 -20.98 -11.26
CA LEU A 306 1.19 -19.76 -10.57
C LEU A 306 1.43 -20.00 -9.08
N ARG A 307 0.63 -20.88 -8.46
CA ARG A 307 0.68 -21.17 -7.02
C ARG A 307 2.09 -21.54 -6.57
N GLY A 308 2.54 -20.92 -5.48
CA GLY A 308 3.87 -21.11 -4.90
C GLY A 308 5.00 -20.32 -5.58
N ARG A 309 4.73 -19.62 -6.69
CA ARG A 309 5.75 -18.77 -7.34
C ARG A 309 5.85 -17.42 -6.64
N ASN A 310 7.09 -16.95 -6.47
CA ASN A 310 7.41 -15.63 -5.94
C ASN A 310 7.44 -14.59 -7.05
N PHE A 311 6.83 -13.44 -6.80
CA PHE A 311 6.83 -12.28 -7.68
C PHE A 311 7.42 -11.09 -6.93
N SER A 312 8.21 -10.28 -7.64
CA SER A 312 8.83 -9.08 -7.05
C SER A 312 7.84 -7.95 -6.80
N ASN A 313 6.72 -7.94 -7.54
CA ASN A 313 5.60 -7.02 -7.41
C ASN A 313 4.39 -7.55 -8.21
N TRP A 314 3.24 -6.91 -8.03
CA TRP A 314 1.98 -7.26 -8.67
C TRP A 314 2.02 -7.16 -10.19
N ARG A 315 2.76 -6.20 -10.75
CA ARG A 315 2.88 -6.06 -12.21
C ARG A 315 3.45 -7.33 -12.82
N ARG A 316 4.51 -7.91 -12.22
CA ARG A 316 5.08 -9.19 -12.66
C ARG A 316 4.10 -10.36 -12.48
N ALA A 317 3.31 -10.36 -11.41
CA ALA A 317 2.28 -11.37 -11.20
C ALA A 317 1.17 -11.29 -12.27
N ARG A 318 0.68 -10.09 -12.60
CA ARG A 318 -0.30 -9.86 -13.67
C ARG A 318 0.23 -10.31 -15.03
N GLU A 319 1.48 -9.96 -15.36
CA GLU A 319 2.14 -10.42 -16.58
C GLU A 319 2.16 -11.95 -16.65
N ALA A 320 2.56 -12.60 -15.55
CA ALA A 320 2.60 -14.05 -15.47
C ALA A 320 1.21 -14.72 -15.56
N ILE A 321 0.15 -14.10 -15.04
CA ILE A 321 -1.22 -14.57 -15.22
C ILE A 321 -1.57 -14.64 -16.71
N TRP A 322 -1.33 -13.56 -17.45
CA TRP A 322 -1.64 -13.53 -18.88
C TRP A 322 -0.72 -14.43 -19.71
N THR A 323 0.56 -14.54 -19.36
CA THR A 323 1.46 -15.51 -19.98
C THR A 323 0.98 -16.95 -19.75
N ALA A 324 0.55 -17.30 -18.53
CA ALA A 324 0.04 -18.63 -18.22
C ALA A 324 -1.22 -18.99 -19.02
N VAL A 325 -2.10 -18.01 -19.28
CA VAL A 325 -3.25 -18.15 -20.20
C VAL A 325 -2.79 -18.44 -21.62
N SER A 326 -1.72 -17.77 -22.09
CA SER A 326 -1.19 -17.94 -23.45
C SER A 326 -0.65 -19.35 -23.75
N GLU A 327 -0.29 -20.07 -22.69
CA GLU A 327 0.25 -21.43 -22.72
C GLU A 327 -0.83 -22.51 -22.59
N ASP A 328 -2.08 -22.15 -22.27
CA ASP A 328 -3.21 -23.08 -22.24
C ASP A 328 -3.92 -23.03 -23.58
N SER A 329 -3.86 -24.10 -24.38
CA SER A 329 -4.44 -24.12 -25.72
C SER A 329 -5.95 -23.89 -25.73
N VAL A 330 -6.67 -24.43 -24.74
CA VAL A 330 -8.14 -24.33 -24.65
C VAL A 330 -8.58 -22.89 -24.39
N LEU A 331 -7.88 -22.19 -23.49
CA LEU A 331 -8.15 -20.78 -23.24
C LEU A 331 -7.66 -19.90 -24.39
N MET A 332 -6.45 -20.16 -24.91
CA MET A 332 -5.83 -19.36 -25.96
C MET A 332 -6.65 -19.33 -27.26
N ASP A 333 -7.33 -20.43 -27.58
CA ASP A 333 -8.22 -20.54 -28.75
C ASP A 333 -9.48 -19.66 -28.65
N GLN A 334 -9.83 -19.18 -27.45
CA GLN A 334 -10.94 -18.24 -27.25
C GLN A 334 -10.59 -16.80 -27.63
N PHE A 335 -9.31 -16.48 -27.87
CA PHE A 335 -8.83 -15.13 -28.16
C PHE A 335 -8.56 -14.90 -29.66
N SER A 336 -8.77 -13.67 -30.11
CA SER A 336 -8.36 -13.22 -31.46
C SER A 336 -6.85 -13.29 -31.63
N LYS A 337 -6.34 -13.38 -32.86
CA LYS A 337 -4.88 -13.44 -33.13
C LYS A 337 -4.11 -12.27 -32.54
N SER A 338 -4.69 -11.06 -32.54
CA SER A 338 -4.08 -9.89 -31.90
C SER A 338 -3.99 -10.06 -30.38
N ASN A 339 -5.05 -10.54 -29.73
CA ASN A 339 -5.03 -10.80 -28.29
C ASN A 339 -4.10 -11.97 -27.93
N GLN A 340 -4.01 -12.99 -28.78
CA GLN A 340 -3.03 -14.07 -28.62
C GLN A 340 -1.59 -13.52 -28.57
N THR A 341 -1.25 -12.55 -29.42
CA THR A 341 0.08 -11.90 -29.36
C THR A 341 0.28 -11.12 -28.06
N LEU A 342 -0.72 -10.38 -27.59
CA LEU A 342 -0.65 -9.65 -26.32
C LEU A 342 -0.38 -10.60 -25.15
N LEU A 343 -1.15 -11.69 -25.06
CA LEU A 343 -1.02 -12.69 -23.99
C LEU A 343 0.37 -13.33 -23.95
N ARG A 344 0.96 -13.68 -25.11
CA ARG A 344 2.32 -14.24 -25.18
C ARG A 344 3.39 -13.27 -24.67
N ASN A 345 3.15 -11.97 -24.78
CA ASN A 345 4.03 -10.93 -24.27
C ASN A 345 3.70 -10.53 -22.82
N GLY A 346 2.78 -11.23 -22.15
CA GLY A 346 2.36 -10.92 -20.78
C GLY A 346 1.41 -9.73 -20.66
N TYR A 347 0.87 -9.22 -21.77
CA TYR A 347 -0.04 -8.09 -21.77
C TYR A 347 -1.51 -8.53 -21.62
N SER A 348 -2.30 -7.69 -20.95
CA SER A 348 -3.76 -7.86 -20.88
C SER A 348 -4.36 -7.87 -22.29
N PRO A 349 -5.28 -8.80 -22.59
CA PRO A 349 -5.98 -8.82 -23.87
C PRO A 349 -6.95 -7.63 -23.96
N SER A 350 -7.20 -7.17 -25.18
CA SER A 350 -8.19 -6.12 -25.45
C SER A 350 -9.62 -6.65 -25.29
N ALA A 351 -10.46 -5.90 -24.59
CA ALA A 351 -11.90 -6.12 -24.52
C ALA A 351 -12.59 -5.66 -25.81
N ILE A 352 -13.84 -6.07 -26.01
CA ILE A 352 -14.65 -5.59 -27.14
C ILE A 352 -14.96 -4.09 -26.97
N PRO A 353 -15.11 -3.32 -28.07
CA PRO A 353 -15.31 -1.87 -27.98
C PRO A 353 -16.49 -1.41 -27.12
N SER A 354 -17.57 -2.19 -27.06
CA SER A 354 -18.74 -1.88 -26.23
C SER A 354 -18.50 -1.97 -24.72
N GLU A 355 -17.40 -2.61 -24.32
CA GLU A 355 -16.98 -2.83 -22.93
C GLU A 355 -15.76 -1.97 -22.54
N HIS A 356 -15.34 -1.05 -23.42
CA HIS A 356 -14.31 -0.05 -23.11
C HIS A 356 -14.87 1.02 -22.16
N ALA A 357 -13.96 1.65 -21.41
CA ALA A 357 -14.25 2.79 -20.55
C ALA A 357 -13.25 3.92 -20.83
N GLY A 358 -13.63 4.84 -21.74
CA GLY A 358 -12.75 5.92 -22.17
C GLY A 358 -11.52 5.41 -22.93
N SER A 359 -10.32 5.77 -22.48
CA SER A 359 -9.05 5.26 -22.99
C SER A 359 -8.75 3.82 -22.55
N ASN A 360 -9.52 3.27 -21.60
CA ASN A 360 -9.31 1.91 -21.11
C ASN A 360 -10.00 0.87 -21.98
N ARG A 361 -9.20 -0.03 -22.52
CA ARG A 361 -9.60 -0.96 -23.59
C ARG A 361 -9.29 -2.42 -23.27
N VAL A 362 -8.58 -2.72 -22.19
CA VAL A 362 -8.06 -4.06 -21.91
C VAL A 362 -8.72 -4.68 -20.69
N PHE A 363 -8.77 -6.00 -20.61
CA PHE A 363 -9.27 -6.67 -19.41
C PHE A 363 -8.38 -6.34 -18.19
N GLU A 364 -9.04 -6.21 -17.04
CA GLU A 364 -8.44 -5.82 -15.76
C GLU A 364 -8.54 -6.97 -14.75
N ILE A 365 -7.67 -6.97 -13.74
CA ILE A 365 -7.67 -7.94 -12.65
C ILE A 365 -8.04 -7.22 -11.36
N HIS A 366 -9.28 -7.41 -10.91
CA HIS A 366 -9.87 -6.79 -9.74
C HIS A 366 -9.67 -7.64 -8.48
N HIS A 367 -9.29 -7.00 -7.37
CA HIS A 367 -9.30 -7.62 -6.04
C HIS A 367 -10.70 -7.54 -5.43
N VAL A 368 -11.31 -8.69 -5.11
CA VAL A 368 -12.68 -8.79 -4.55
C VAL A 368 -12.76 -8.10 -3.19
N ILE A 369 -11.89 -8.53 -2.27
CA ILE A 369 -11.57 -7.86 -1.01
C ILE A 369 -10.49 -6.82 -1.34
N PRO A 370 -10.80 -5.52 -1.22
CA PRO A 370 -9.82 -4.47 -1.49
C PRO A 370 -8.61 -4.56 -0.54
N LEU A 371 -7.45 -4.12 -1.03
CA LEU A 371 -6.21 -4.12 -0.25
C LEU A 371 -6.33 -3.29 1.04
N LYS A 372 -7.02 -2.15 0.97
CA LYS A 372 -7.29 -1.27 2.13
C LYS A 372 -8.11 -1.94 3.24
N ASP A 373 -8.84 -3.01 2.89
CA ASP A 373 -9.70 -3.80 3.77
C ASP A 373 -9.02 -5.14 4.14
N GLY A 374 -7.70 -5.25 3.93
CA GLY A 374 -6.91 -6.44 4.25
C GLY A 374 -6.90 -7.52 3.18
N GLY A 375 -7.41 -7.23 1.97
CA GLY A 375 -7.38 -8.18 0.86
C GLY A 375 -5.95 -8.58 0.46
N ALA A 376 -5.73 -9.89 0.32
CA ALA A 376 -4.45 -10.43 -0.11
C ALA A 376 -4.16 -10.07 -1.58
N VAL A 377 -2.96 -9.55 -1.85
CA VAL A 377 -2.53 -9.12 -3.19
C VAL A 377 -2.37 -10.30 -4.14
N TYR A 378 -1.74 -11.37 -3.66
CA TYR A 378 -1.31 -12.54 -4.44
C TYR A 378 -2.18 -13.79 -4.17
N ASP A 379 -3.40 -13.61 -3.68
CA ASP A 379 -4.36 -14.70 -3.55
C ASP A 379 -5.27 -14.75 -4.77
N ILE A 380 -5.14 -15.79 -5.59
CA ILE A 380 -5.92 -15.99 -6.81
C ILE A 380 -7.42 -16.02 -6.52
N ASP A 381 -7.84 -16.51 -5.36
CA ASP A 381 -9.26 -16.60 -5.01
C ASP A 381 -9.86 -15.21 -4.74
N ASN A 382 -9.00 -14.25 -4.36
CA ASN A 382 -9.32 -12.83 -4.23
C ASN A 382 -9.31 -12.07 -5.57
N LEU A 383 -8.98 -12.71 -6.71
CA LEU A 383 -8.86 -12.04 -8.01
C LEU A 383 -10.05 -12.33 -8.94
N ARG A 384 -10.48 -11.33 -9.71
CA ARG A 384 -11.48 -11.47 -10.77
C ARG A 384 -11.05 -10.73 -12.03
N ILE A 385 -11.28 -11.33 -13.19
CA ILE A 385 -11.09 -10.67 -14.48
C ILE A 385 -12.36 -9.89 -14.83
N THR A 386 -12.20 -8.60 -15.10
CA THR A 386 -13.29 -7.68 -15.43
C THR A 386 -13.03 -6.96 -16.74
N THR A 387 -14.09 -6.64 -17.47
CA THR A 387 -14.00 -5.62 -18.54
C THR A 387 -13.85 -4.21 -17.93
N PRO A 388 -13.20 -3.25 -18.62
CA PRO A 388 -13.05 -1.88 -18.15
C PRO A 388 -14.35 -1.24 -17.66
N LYS A 389 -15.40 -1.34 -18.47
CA LYS A 389 -16.71 -0.75 -18.16
C LYS A 389 -17.33 -1.35 -16.89
N ASN A 390 -17.20 -2.66 -16.70
CA ASN A 390 -17.68 -3.32 -15.49
C ASN A 390 -16.84 -2.96 -14.26
N HIS A 391 -15.52 -2.85 -14.39
CA HIS A 391 -14.67 -2.46 -13.28
C HIS A 391 -15.04 -1.07 -12.72
N VAL A 392 -15.27 -0.09 -13.61
CA VAL A 392 -15.81 1.23 -13.22
C VAL A 392 -17.15 1.10 -12.49
N ARG A 393 -18.04 0.23 -12.98
CA ARG A 393 -19.35 -0.02 -12.35
C ARG A 393 -19.23 -0.61 -10.94
N ILE A 394 -18.30 -1.55 -10.73
CA ILE A 394 -18.07 -2.19 -9.42
C ILE A 394 -17.66 -1.13 -8.38
N HIS A 395 -16.72 -0.25 -8.72
CA HIS A 395 -16.26 0.79 -7.80
C HIS A 395 -17.32 1.86 -7.55
N ARG A 396 -18.06 2.27 -8.59
CA ARG A 396 -19.17 3.22 -8.43
C ARG A 396 -20.27 2.70 -7.51
N ASN A 397 -20.60 1.41 -7.60
CA ASN A 397 -21.66 0.82 -6.77
C ASN A 397 -21.20 0.59 -5.32
N LYS A 398 -19.93 0.25 -5.09
CA LYS A 398 -19.37 0.18 -3.73
C LYS A 398 -19.44 1.53 -2.99
N GLY A 399 -19.40 2.66 -3.70
CA GLY A 399 -19.57 3.99 -3.12
C GLY A 399 -21.02 4.35 -2.73
N ALA A 400 -22.02 3.64 -3.23
CA ALA A 400 -23.44 3.92 -2.93
C ALA A 400 -23.95 3.23 -1.65
N ASP A 401 -23.27 2.16 -1.21
CA ASP A 401 -23.64 1.35 -0.05
C ASP A 401 -22.79 1.65 1.22
N GLN A 402 -22.01 2.75 1.25
CA GLN A 402 -21.09 3.13 2.35
C GLN A 402 -21.27 4.52 2.96
#